data_AF-A0A932CSI0-F1
#
_entry.id   AF-A0A932CSI0-F1
#
_cell.length_a   1.000
_cell.length_b   1.000
_cell.length_c   1.000
_cell.angle_alpha   90.00
_cell.angle_beta   90.00
_cell.angle_gamma   90.00
#
_symmetry.space_group_name_H-M   'P 1'
#
loop_
_entity.id
_entity.type
_entity.pdbx_description
1 polymer ?
#
loop_
_entity_poly.entity_id
_entity_poly.type
_entity_poly.pdbx_seq_one_letter_code
_entity_poly.pdbx_strand_id
1 'polypeptide(L)'
;MTARRPADFSLAHAVRSDSFTPRRSDLEPLLNLLAQDESLEGPIERAISRVGPESVPAVRARLREATPPFKGRLARLLGRLAVTDPSLRADLAGLLVDSDPKTRRNAIIALGKVPSSLGGAGPPVDVEAALIAAWGRETREDLRRSIADALGKIGGATALELLKRFEPRTPETPGLAEVVGRATTKLHRSLLRASRSRIDPERAPPSPVPIVFHCRSGLAPILADELPPGFRARVDGPDRVLAVLTGPLSEVFRARTMLRFGFPLPAERGETGNALVRALTSEAAGRVFETWTDGAIRYGIRWVGGGHQRALAWSTAQRVAEKRPTFVNDPTRSTWDAVVEEANGEVRVELVPKALDDPRFDYRLGQVAAASHPTIAAALARIAGARPDDVVWDPFVGSGLELVERARLGRSRALHGTDRDPKAIGVARRNLAAAGIHGARLAVADAGEHEVPGVTLIITNPPMGRRIDRGDVGPLLDRFIDHAGRSLVDGGRLVWVSPLPRRTIARARRVGLVLASTRDIDMGGFTAQIQVFCKAKQPATKPRS
;
A
#
# COMPACT_ATOMS: atom_id res chain seq x y z
N MET A 1 2.73 14.53 -48.50
CA MET A 1 2.01 15.42 -49.43
C MET A 1 0.78 15.99 -48.73
N THR A 2 0.77 17.26 -48.35
CA THR A 2 -0.44 17.91 -47.79
C THR A 2 -1.43 18.18 -48.92
N ALA A 3 -2.63 17.58 -48.86
CA ALA A 3 -3.70 17.73 -49.85
C ALA A 3 -3.93 19.20 -50.23
N ARG A 4 -4.02 19.54 -51.51
CA ARG A 4 -4.20 20.93 -51.98
C ARG A 4 -5.51 21.49 -51.39
N ARG A 5 -5.48 22.69 -50.81
CA ARG A 5 -6.68 23.30 -50.23
C ARG A 5 -7.64 23.75 -51.34
N PRO A 6 -8.96 23.67 -51.11
CA PRO A 6 -9.96 24.26 -51.99
C PRO A 6 -9.73 25.76 -52.19
N ALA A 7 -10.20 26.30 -53.32
CA ALA A 7 -10.04 27.72 -53.65
C ALA A 7 -10.81 28.66 -52.71
N ASP A 8 -11.89 28.17 -52.10
CA ASP A 8 -12.76 28.86 -51.13
C ASP A 8 -12.34 28.66 -49.67
N PHE A 9 -11.14 28.10 -49.43
CA PHE A 9 -10.69 27.78 -48.08
C PHE A 9 -10.51 29.04 -47.22
N SER A 10 -11.29 29.13 -46.14
CA SER A 10 -11.18 30.18 -45.13
C SER A 10 -10.63 29.63 -43.81
N LEU A 11 -9.53 30.21 -43.32
CA LEU A 11 -9.00 29.87 -42.00
C LEU A 11 -9.99 30.18 -40.88
N ALA A 12 -10.73 31.27 -40.97
CA ALA A 12 -11.73 31.66 -39.97
C ALA A 12 -12.87 30.64 -39.86
N HIS A 13 -13.25 29.99 -40.97
CA HIS A 13 -14.20 28.88 -40.97
C HIS A 13 -13.55 27.59 -40.47
N ALA A 14 -12.35 27.27 -40.99
CA ALA A 14 -11.66 26.01 -40.71
C ALA A 14 -11.33 25.82 -39.23
N VAL A 15 -10.91 26.87 -38.51
CA VAL A 15 -10.56 26.77 -37.08
C VAL A 15 -11.75 26.39 -36.19
N ARG A 16 -12.99 26.61 -36.63
CA ARG A 16 -14.19 26.22 -35.89
C ARG A 16 -14.37 24.70 -35.84
N SER A 17 -13.74 23.97 -36.76
CA SER A 17 -13.70 22.51 -36.72
C SER A 17 -12.68 22.01 -35.70
N ASP A 18 -13.14 21.15 -34.79
CA ASP A 18 -12.26 20.52 -33.81
C ASP A 18 -11.29 19.49 -34.43
N SER A 19 -11.41 19.13 -35.71
CA SER A 19 -10.43 18.27 -36.40
C SER A 19 -9.37 19.04 -37.21
N PHE A 20 -9.51 20.37 -37.32
CA PHE A 20 -8.61 21.17 -38.15
C PHE A 20 -7.17 21.18 -37.59
N THR A 21 -6.21 20.83 -38.45
CA THR A 21 -4.77 20.92 -38.15
C THR A 21 -4.12 21.92 -39.10
N PRO A 22 -3.60 23.06 -38.61
CA PRO A 22 -2.96 24.06 -39.45
C PRO A 22 -1.67 23.57 -40.09
N ARG A 23 -1.31 24.19 -41.21
CA ARG A 23 0.04 24.13 -41.78
C ARG A 23 0.91 25.17 -41.12
N ARG A 24 2.24 25.00 -41.21
CA ARG A 24 3.21 26.02 -40.75
C ARG A 24 2.98 27.39 -41.40
N SER A 25 2.59 27.42 -42.68
CA SER A 25 2.25 28.64 -43.42
C SER A 25 1.01 29.38 -42.87
N ASP A 26 0.19 28.73 -42.05
CA ASP A 26 -1.03 29.33 -41.51
C ASP A 26 -0.81 30.04 -40.19
N LEU A 27 0.35 29.85 -39.55
CA LEU A 27 0.61 30.40 -38.21
C LEU A 27 0.44 31.92 -38.17
N GLU A 28 1.04 32.64 -39.10
CA GLU A 28 0.96 34.10 -39.16
C GLU A 28 -0.45 34.60 -39.51
N PRO A 29 -1.14 34.06 -40.53
CA PRO A 29 -2.56 34.34 -40.75
C PRO A 29 -3.46 34.07 -39.54
N LEU A 30 -3.22 32.97 -38.81
CA LEU A 30 -3.98 32.62 -37.61
C LEU A 30 -3.71 33.60 -36.46
N LEU A 31 -2.47 34.05 -36.28
CA LEU A 31 -2.12 35.08 -35.30
C LEU A 31 -2.77 36.43 -35.64
N ASN A 32 -2.87 36.77 -36.93
CA ASN A 32 -3.58 37.97 -37.38
C ASN A 32 -5.08 37.88 -37.11
N LEU A 33 -5.69 36.71 -37.38
CA LEU A 33 -7.09 36.46 -37.02
C LEU A 33 -7.33 36.55 -35.50
N LEU A 34 -6.41 36.03 -34.69
CA LEU A 34 -6.48 36.12 -33.22
C LEU A 34 -6.43 37.57 -32.72
N ALA A 35 -5.71 38.45 -33.42
CA ALA A 35 -5.67 39.87 -33.12
C ALA A 35 -7.00 40.57 -33.41
N GLN A 36 -7.68 40.18 -34.50
CA GLN A 36 -8.84 40.86 -35.05
C GLN A 36 -10.19 40.36 -34.49
N ASP A 37 -10.33 39.07 -34.20
CA ASP A 37 -11.62 38.45 -33.87
C ASP A 37 -11.57 37.69 -32.53
N GLU A 38 -12.20 38.25 -31.49
CA GLU A 38 -12.30 37.64 -30.16
C GLU A 38 -13.15 36.37 -30.15
N SER A 39 -14.14 36.26 -31.04
CA SER A 39 -15.03 35.09 -31.10
C SER A 39 -14.29 33.82 -31.49
N LEU A 40 -13.14 33.97 -32.18
CA LEU A 40 -12.29 32.88 -32.64
C LEU A 40 -11.11 32.57 -31.70
N GLU A 41 -11.00 33.23 -30.54
CA GLU A 41 -9.87 33.07 -29.61
C GLU A 41 -9.67 31.59 -29.19
N GLY A 42 -10.73 30.95 -28.70
CA GLY A 42 -10.68 29.53 -28.30
C GLY A 42 -10.30 28.58 -29.44
N PRO A 43 -11.03 28.62 -30.58
CA PRO A 43 -10.73 27.84 -31.78
C PRO A 43 -9.30 28.02 -32.32
N ILE A 44 -8.83 29.27 -32.49
CA ILE A 44 -7.50 29.55 -33.03
C ILE A 44 -6.41 29.03 -32.08
N GLU A 45 -6.57 29.23 -30.78
CA GLU A 45 -5.60 28.72 -29.82
C GLU A 45 -5.50 27.19 -29.83
N ARG A 46 -6.63 26.47 -29.99
CA ARG A 46 -6.61 25.01 -30.15
C ARG A 46 -5.89 24.61 -31.43
N ALA A 47 -6.18 25.30 -32.53
CA ALA A 47 -5.55 25.04 -33.82
C ALA A 47 -4.03 25.26 -33.76
N ILE A 48 -3.56 26.38 -33.22
CA ILE A 48 -2.12 26.66 -33.07
C ILE A 48 -1.46 25.65 -32.12
N SER A 49 -2.13 25.24 -31.04
CA SER A 49 -1.58 24.24 -30.10
C SER A 49 -1.30 22.88 -30.77
N ARG A 50 -2.02 22.52 -31.86
CA ARG A 50 -1.77 21.30 -32.64
C ARG A 50 -0.53 21.36 -33.52
N VAL A 51 -0.09 22.56 -33.90
CA VAL A 51 1.19 22.75 -34.59
C VAL A 51 2.36 22.45 -33.63
N GLY A 52 2.14 22.60 -32.32
CA GLY A 52 3.11 22.22 -31.29
C GLY A 52 4.32 23.17 -31.22
N PRO A 53 5.51 22.66 -30.85
CA PRO A 53 6.70 23.47 -30.60
C PRO A 53 7.13 24.38 -31.77
N GLU A 54 6.82 24.02 -33.02
CA GLU A 54 7.15 24.84 -34.20
C GLU A 54 6.43 26.20 -34.22
N SER A 55 5.31 26.34 -33.49
CA SER A 55 4.58 27.60 -33.39
C SER A 55 5.25 28.61 -32.44
N VAL A 56 6.10 28.15 -31.52
CA VAL A 56 6.66 28.96 -30.43
C VAL A 56 7.43 30.19 -30.91
N PRO A 57 8.33 30.11 -31.91
CA PRO A 57 9.07 31.28 -32.39
C PRO A 57 8.15 32.38 -32.93
N ALA A 58 7.09 32.01 -33.67
CA ALA A 58 6.13 32.95 -34.24
C ALA A 58 5.29 33.63 -33.13
N VAL A 59 4.85 32.87 -32.13
CA VAL A 59 4.11 33.41 -30.98
C VAL A 59 4.99 34.37 -30.16
N ARG A 60 6.26 34.02 -29.89
CA ARG A 60 7.20 34.90 -29.17
C ARG A 60 7.49 36.19 -29.93
N ALA A 61 7.71 36.11 -31.24
CA ALA A 61 7.91 37.29 -32.06
C ALA A 61 6.71 38.23 -31.95
N ARG A 62 5.49 37.70 -32.11
CA ARG A 62 4.27 38.48 -32.04
C ARG A 62 4.00 39.06 -30.64
N LEU A 63 4.34 38.34 -29.58
CA LEU A 63 4.16 38.78 -28.20
C LEU A 63 4.99 40.02 -27.85
N ARG A 64 6.21 40.14 -28.39
CA ARG A 64 7.11 41.29 -28.14
C ARG A 64 6.54 42.61 -28.66
N GLU A 65 5.77 42.56 -29.74
CA GLU A 65 5.21 43.73 -30.43
C GLU A 65 3.73 43.97 -30.10
N ALA A 66 3.06 43.01 -29.49
CA ALA A 66 1.63 43.11 -29.23
C ALA A 66 1.30 44.11 -28.12
N THR A 67 0.22 44.86 -28.34
CA THR A 67 -0.43 45.72 -27.35
C THR A 67 -1.76 45.11 -26.87
N PRO A 68 -2.33 45.59 -25.76
CA PRO A 68 -3.67 45.19 -25.34
C PRO A 68 -4.74 45.55 -26.38
N PRO A 69 -5.79 44.73 -26.58
CA PRO A 69 -6.11 43.49 -25.86
C PRO A 69 -5.43 42.23 -26.40
N PHE A 70 -4.76 42.31 -27.56
CA PHE A 70 -4.19 41.16 -28.26
C PHE A 70 -3.08 40.48 -27.45
N LYS A 71 -2.24 41.27 -26.75
CA LYS A 71 -1.18 40.75 -25.87
C LYS A 71 -1.72 39.78 -24.81
N GLY A 72 -2.89 40.07 -24.25
CA GLY A 72 -3.56 39.19 -23.28
C GLY A 72 -4.00 37.86 -23.90
N ARG A 73 -4.46 37.87 -25.16
CA ARG A 73 -4.81 36.64 -25.91
C ARG A 73 -3.56 35.81 -26.20
N LEU A 74 -2.45 36.44 -26.58
CA LEU A 74 -1.16 35.76 -26.77
C LEU A 74 -0.64 35.15 -25.46
N ALA A 75 -0.79 35.83 -24.32
CA ALA A 75 -0.43 35.26 -23.02
C ALA A 75 -1.20 33.97 -22.71
N ARG A 76 -2.50 33.93 -23.07
CA ARG A 76 -3.34 32.75 -22.90
C ARG A 76 -2.93 31.60 -23.82
N LEU A 77 -2.66 31.90 -25.09
CA LEU A 77 -2.12 30.95 -26.07
C LEU A 77 -0.79 30.35 -25.58
N LEU A 78 0.14 31.20 -25.14
CA LEU A 78 1.43 30.81 -24.62
C LEU A 78 1.28 29.86 -23.42
N GLY A 79 0.31 30.12 -22.54
CA GLY A 79 -0.03 29.24 -21.43
C GLY A 79 -0.50 27.84 -21.84
N ARG A 80 -1.20 27.70 -22.97
CA ARG A 80 -1.58 26.38 -23.50
C ARG A 80 -0.37 25.62 -24.05
N LEU A 81 0.50 26.32 -24.78
CA LEU A 81 1.74 25.74 -25.32
C LEU A 81 2.70 25.33 -24.19
N ALA A 82 2.74 26.08 -23.09
CA ALA A 82 3.62 25.82 -21.95
C ALA A 82 3.33 24.50 -21.21
N VAL A 83 2.15 23.90 -21.40
CA VAL A 83 1.83 22.58 -20.86
C VAL A 83 2.71 21.49 -21.48
N THR A 84 3.05 21.64 -22.76
CA THR A 84 3.90 20.70 -23.52
C THR A 84 5.33 21.19 -23.71
N ASP A 85 5.58 22.50 -23.57
CA ASP A 85 6.91 23.11 -23.65
C ASP A 85 7.20 23.98 -22.40
N PRO A 86 7.81 23.39 -21.36
CA PRO A 86 8.15 24.11 -20.12
C PRO A 86 9.10 25.31 -20.31
N SER A 87 9.81 25.43 -21.44
CA SER A 87 10.72 26.56 -21.69
C SER A 87 9.99 27.91 -21.73
N LEU A 88 8.68 27.88 -22.02
CA LEU A 88 7.81 29.07 -22.09
C LEU A 88 7.46 29.66 -20.71
N ARG A 89 7.85 29.01 -19.61
CA ARG A 89 7.66 29.55 -18.25
C ARG A 89 8.35 30.91 -18.06
N ALA A 90 9.51 31.11 -18.69
CA ALA A 90 10.23 32.38 -18.61
C ALA A 90 9.46 33.52 -19.27
N ASP A 91 8.90 33.27 -20.46
CA ASP A 91 8.06 34.23 -21.18
C ASP A 91 6.82 34.60 -20.35
N LEU A 92 6.14 33.60 -19.77
CA LEU A 92 4.98 33.81 -18.91
C LEU A 92 5.32 34.58 -17.62
N ALA A 93 6.46 34.27 -16.99
CA ALA A 93 6.92 34.99 -15.80
C ALA A 93 7.21 36.46 -16.09
N GLY A 94 7.78 36.77 -17.27
CA GLY A 94 8.00 38.15 -17.71
C GLY A 94 6.71 38.96 -17.87
N LEU A 95 5.58 38.31 -18.17
CA LEU A 95 4.27 38.97 -18.30
C LEU A 95 3.62 39.31 -16.95
N LEU A 96 4.17 38.87 -15.82
CA LEU A 96 3.64 39.18 -14.49
C LEU A 96 3.79 40.66 -14.11
N VAL A 97 4.66 41.40 -14.80
CA VAL A 97 4.89 42.85 -14.59
C VAL A 97 4.30 43.71 -15.70
N ASP A 98 3.52 43.13 -16.61
CA ASP A 98 2.90 43.87 -17.72
C ASP A 98 1.92 44.93 -17.21
N SER A 99 1.82 46.06 -17.89
CA SER A 99 0.91 47.14 -17.50
C SER A 99 -0.57 46.74 -17.62
N ASP A 100 -0.91 45.84 -18.55
CA ASP A 100 -2.28 45.38 -18.76
C ASP A 100 -2.71 44.30 -17.74
N PRO A 101 -3.77 44.55 -16.93
CA PRO A 101 -4.28 43.58 -15.98
C PRO A 101 -4.74 42.25 -16.61
N LYS A 102 -5.31 42.27 -17.83
CA LYS A 102 -5.78 41.04 -18.50
C LYS A 102 -4.60 40.15 -18.89
N THR A 103 -3.52 40.76 -19.41
CA THR A 103 -2.25 40.09 -19.70
C THR A 103 -1.64 39.46 -18.44
N ARG A 104 -1.52 40.22 -17.33
CA ARG A 104 -1.04 39.67 -16.05
C ARG A 104 -1.90 38.49 -15.57
N ARG A 105 -3.22 38.64 -15.59
CA ARG A 105 -4.18 37.59 -15.17
C ARG A 105 -3.96 36.29 -15.92
N ASN A 106 -3.85 36.38 -17.25
CA ASN A 106 -3.67 35.21 -18.10
C ASN A 106 -2.33 34.53 -17.84
N ALA A 107 -1.26 35.30 -17.62
CA ALA A 107 0.05 34.78 -17.22
C ALA A 107 -0.01 34.04 -15.87
N ILE A 108 -0.64 34.64 -14.85
CA ILE A 108 -0.82 34.03 -13.52
C ILE A 108 -1.55 32.68 -13.62
N ILE A 109 -2.68 32.66 -14.34
CA ILE A 109 -3.50 31.45 -14.51
C ILE A 109 -2.73 30.37 -15.28
N ALA A 110 -1.96 30.76 -16.30
CA ALA A 110 -1.13 29.85 -17.07
C ALA A 110 -0.05 29.20 -16.20
N LEU A 111 0.73 30.01 -15.47
CA LEU A 111 1.80 29.52 -14.59
C LEU A 111 1.28 28.53 -13.54
N GLY A 112 0.11 28.77 -12.96
CA GLY A 112 -0.52 27.84 -12.00
C GLY A 112 -1.02 26.52 -12.59
N LYS A 113 -1.01 26.34 -13.91
CA LYS A 113 -1.42 25.11 -14.62
C LYS A 113 -0.24 24.31 -15.19
N VAL A 114 0.94 24.92 -15.31
CA VAL A 114 2.12 24.26 -15.85
C VAL A 114 2.74 23.38 -14.76
N PRO A 115 2.82 22.05 -14.92
CA PRO A 115 3.37 21.16 -13.89
C PRO A 115 4.85 21.46 -13.65
N SER A 116 5.27 21.63 -12.40
CA SER A 116 6.68 21.84 -12.01
C SER A 116 7.57 20.61 -12.25
N SER A 117 6.98 19.41 -12.40
CA SER A 117 7.67 18.13 -12.62
C SER A 117 8.19 17.88 -14.03
N LEU A 118 7.85 18.73 -15.00
CA LEU A 118 8.38 18.65 -16.36
C LEU A 118 9.68 19.47 -16.43
N GLY A 119 10.81 18.78 -16.56
CA GLY A 119 12.09 19.38 -16.93
C GLY A 119 12.04 19.86 -18.39
N GLY A 120 12.64 21.01 -18.68
CA GLY A 120 12.69 21.58 -20.02
C GLY A 120 14.05 22.19 -20.31
N ALA A 121 14.45 22.20 -21.58
CA ALA A 121 15.61 22.93 -22.05
C ALA A 121 15.29 24.44 -22.08
N GLY A 122 15.63 25.14 -21.00
CA GLY A 122 15.43 26.58 -20.85
C GLY A 122 16.02 27.06 -19.52
N PRO A 123 16.23 28.37 -19.34
CA PRO A 123 16.73 28.90 -18.07
C PRO A 123 15.76 28.50 -16.94
N PRO A 124 16.27 27.98 -15.81
CA PRO A 124 15.43 27.63 -14.68
C PRO A 124 14.78 28.91 -14.15
N VAL A 125 13.48 29.06 -14.38
CA VAL A 125 12.70 30.15 -13.79
C VAL A 125 11.99 29.59 -12.56
N ASP A 126 12.30 30.21 -11.42
CA ASP A 126 11.58 29.97 -10.19
C ASP A 126 10.20 30.65 -10.29
N VAL A 127 9.22 29.88 -10.78
CA VAL A 127 7.83 30.34 -10.93
C VAL A 127 7.22 30.67 -9.58
N GLU A 128 7.58 29.95 -8.51
CA GLU A 128 7.12 30.25 -7.16
C GLU A 128 7.60 31.64 -6.74
N ALA A 129 8.91 31.91 -6.86
CA ALA A 129 9.47 33.22 -6.54
C ALA A 129 8.85 34.34 -7.38
N ALA A 130 8.60 34.10 -8.67
CA ALA A 130 7.97 35.09 -9.56
C ALA A 130 6.53 35.42 -9.14
N LEU A 131 5.72 34.42 -8.76
CA LEU A 131 4.36 34.64 -8.25
C LEU A 131 4.36 35.30 -6.86
N ILE A 132 5.31 34.97 -5.99
CA ILE A 132 5.50 35.63 -4.69
C ILE A 132 5.85 37.12 -4.89
N ALA A 133 6.76 37.42 -5.82
CA ALA A 133 7.10 38.80 -6.16
C ALA A 133 5.91 39.56 -6.76
N ALA A 134 5.10 38.89 -7.59
CA ALA A 134 3.86 39.46 -8.12
C ALA A 134 2.83 39.73 -7.02
N TRP A 135 2.69 38.84 -6.04
CA TRP A 135 1.82 39.04 -4.87
C TRP A 135 2.18 40.31 -4.10
N GLY A 136 3.47 40.54 -3.86
CA GLY A 136 3.95 41.71 -3.12
C GLY A 136 3.69 43.05 -3.83
N ARG A 137 3.67 43.06 -5.17
CA ARG A 137 3.46 44.27 -5.98
C ARG A 137 1.99 44.54 -6.30
N GLU A 138 1.20 43.49 -6.49
CA GLU A 138 -0.16 43.60 -7.00
C GLU A 138 -1.07 44.23 -5.94
N THR A 139 -1.86 45.23 -6.33
CA THR A 139 -2.81 45.93 -5.45
C THR A 139 -4.25 45.51 -5.71
N ARG A 140 -4.55 44.97 -6.89
CA ARG A 140 -5.90 44.54 -7.27
C ARG A 140 -6.26 43.19 -6.66
N GLU A 141 -7.42 43.11 -6.01
CA GLU A 141 -7.86 41.89 -5.34
C GLU A 141 -8.19 40.74 -6.31
N ASP A 142 -8.71 41.03 -7.50
CA ASP A 142 -9.04 40.03 -8.52
C ASP A 142 -7.80 39.29 -9.03
N LEU A 143 -6.66 39.98 -9.13
CA LEU A 143 -5.37 39.41 -9.50
C LEU A 143 -4.68 38.73 -8.32
N ARG A 144 -4.75 39.30 -7.10
CA ARG A 144 -4.30 38.59 -5.88
C ARG A 144 -5.01 37.24 -5.70
N ARG A 145 -6.32 37.17 -5.97
CA ARG A 145 -7.05 35.89 -5.97
C ARG A 145 -6.46 34.88 -6.96
N SER A 146 -6.17 35.32 -8.19
CA SER A 146 -5.52 34.46 -9.18
C SER A 146 -4.12 34.01 -8.75
N ILE A 147 -3.34 34.89 -8.11
CA ILE A 147 -1.99 34.56 -7.60
C ILE A 147 -2.08 33.54 -6.48
N ALA A 148 -2.97 33.74 -5.50
CA ALA A 148 -3.19 32.78 -4.42
C ALA A 148 -3.61 31.40 -4.96
N ASP A 149 -4.53 31.35 -5.92
CA ASP A 149 -4.94 30.08 -6.55
C ASP A 149 -3.79 29.40 -7.32
N ALA A 150 -2.93 30.18 -7.99
CA ALA A 150 -1.74 29.66 -8.66
C ALA A 150 -0.71 29.13 -7.65
N LEU A 151 -0.37 29.89 -6.61
CA LEU A 151 0.51 29.47 -5.52
C LEU A 151 -0.03 28.21 -4.81
N GLY A 152 -1.34 28.11 -4.60
CA GLY A 152 -1.97 26.91 -4.05
C GLY A 152 -1.84 25.65 -4.94
N LYS A 153 -1.57 25.81 -6.23
CA LYS A 153 -1.37 24.70 -7.19
C LYS A 153 0.08 24.26 -7.29
N ILE A 154 1.01 25.21 -7.34
CA ILE A 154 2.41 24.95 -7.70
C ILE A 154 3.44 25.39 -6.65
N GLY A 155 3.02 26.12 -5.61
CA GLY A 155 3.91 26.70 -4.62
C GLY A 155 4.58 25.65 -3.72
N GLY A 156 5.59 26.10 -2.98
CA GLY A 156 6.35 25.33 -2.01
C GLY A 156 6.19 25.89 -0.59
N ALA A 157 7.18 25.65 0.26
CA ALA A 157 7.14 26.08 1.66
C ALA A 157 7.11 27.61 1.80
N THR A 158 7.82 28.34 0.94
CA THR A 158 7.88 29.80 0.97
C THR A 158 6.52 30.42 0.65
N ALA A 159 5.83 29.92 -0.38
CA ALA A 159 4.47 30.33 -0.70
C ALA A 159 3.49 30.02 0.44
N LEU A 160 3.67 28.90 1.15
CA LEU A 160 2.81 28.55 2.28
C LEU A 160 2.96 29.58 3.42
N GLU A 161 4.19 29.94 3.77
CA GLU A 161 4.45 30.94 4.81
C GLU A 161 3.94 32.33 4.41
N LEU A 162 4.05 32.70 3.14
CA LEU A 162 3.45 33.95 2.63
C LEU A 162 1.93 33.96 2.83
N LEU A 163 1.23 32.90 2.40
CA LEU A 163 -0.23 32.84 2.46
C LEU A 163 -0.75 32.74 3.90
N LYS A 164 -0.01 32.10 4.82
CA LYS A 164 -0.34 32.07 6.26
C LYS A 164 -0.27 33.45 6.93
N ARG A 165 0.64 34.32 6.47
CA ARG A 165 0.81 35.69 7.00
C ARG A 165 -0.19 36.69 6.42
N PHE A 166 -1.06 36.25 5.50
CA PHE A 166 -2.05 37.14 4.91
C PHE A 166 -3.13 37.49 5.94
N GLU A 167 -3.22 38.76 6.28
CA GLU A 167 -4.30 39.34 7.08
C GLU A 167 -5.24 40.16 6.17
N PRO A 168 -6.56 39.91 6.20
CA PRO A 168 -7.52 40.71 5.45
C PRO A 168 -7.51 42.16 5.95
N ARG A 169 -7.44 43.14 5.03
CA ARG A 169 -7.48 44.56 5.39
C ARG A 169 -8.87 45.03 5.85
N THR A 170 -9.92 44.32 5.45
CA THR A 170 -11.31 44.59 5.81
C THR A 170 -12.04 43.25 6.03
N PRO A 171 -12.82 43.08 7.13
CA PRO A 171 -13.55 41.84 7.44
C PRO A 171 -14.61 41.46 6.39
N GLU A 172 -15.03 42.42 5.55
CA GLU A 172 -16.24 42.32 4.74
C GLU A 172 -16.03 41.90 3.27
N THR A 173 -14.79 41.67 2.81
CA THR A 173 -14.53 41.24 1.41
C THR A 173 -14.40 39.71 1.32
N PRO A 174 -15.47 38.95 1.01
CA PRO A 174 -15.50 37.50 1.23
C PRO A 174 -14.67 36.71 0.20
N GLY A 175 -14.14 37.37 -0.84
CA GLY A 175 -13.54 36.69 -1.99
C GLY A 175 -12.05 36.35 -1.86
N LEU A 176 -11.21 37.25 -1.33
CA LEU A 176 -9.75 37.02 -1.31
C LEU A 176 -9.32 36.12 -0.15
N ALA A 177 -9.84 36.37 1.06
CA ALA A 177 -9.53 35.57 2.23
C ALA A 177 -9.91 34.08 2.04
N GLU A 178 -11.07 33.81 1.44
CA GLU A 178 -11.51 32.44 1.13
C GLU A 178 -10.55 31.75 0.14
N VAL A 179 -10.14 32.45 -0.93
CA VAL A 179 -9.19 31.91 -1.91
C VAL A 179 -7.83 31.64 -1.27
N VAL A 180 -7.33 32.56 -0.42
CA VAL A 180 -6.07 32.38 0.32
C VAL A 180 -6.15 31.21 1.28
N GLY A 181 -7.23 31.09 2.07
CA GLY A 181 -7.43 29.97 2.98
C GLY A 181 -7.45 28.63 2.24
N ARG A 182 -8.20 28.55 1.13
CA ARG A 182 -8.23 27.36 0.27
C ARG A 182 -6.87 27.03 -0.34
N ALA A 183 -6.13 28.03 -0.82
CA ALA A 183 -4.80 27.87 -1.37
C ALA A 183 -3.81 27.37 -0.32
N THR A 184 -3.84 27.94 0.89
CA THR A 184 -3.04 27.53 2.06
C THR A 184 -3.30 26.07 2.40
N THR A 185 -4.56 25.66 2.54
CA THR A 185 -4.95 24.27 2.84
C THR A 185 -4.54 23.31 1.73
N LYS A 186 -4.67 23.71 0.46
CA LYS A 186 -4.24 22.88 -0.67
C LYS A 186 -2.73 22.68 -0.67
N LEU A 187 -1.98 23.77 -0.50
CA LEU A 187 -0.53 23.77 -0.51
C LEU A 187 0.06 23.00 0.67
N HIS A 188 -0.46 23.21 1.89
CA HIS A 188 -0.07 22.45 3.08
C HIS A 188 -0.24 20.95 2.86
N ARG A 189 -1.39 20.51 2.29
CA ARG A 189 -1.61 19.10 1.94
C ARG A 189 -0.63 18.59 0.88
N SER A 190 -0.35 19.36 -0.17
CA SER A 190 0.60 18.97 -1.22
C SER A 190 2.02 18.76 -0.65
N LEU A 191 2.46 19.65 0.25
CA LEU A 191 3.75 19.53 0.92
C LEU A 191 3.83 18.28 1.81
N LEU A 192 2.81 18.04 2.65
CA LEU A 192 2.73 16.81 3.46
C LEU A 192 2.70 15.53 2.62
N ARG A 193 2.09 15.58 1.43
CA ARG A 193 2.13 14.46 0.46
C ARG A 193 3.52 14.26 -0.14
N ALA A 194 4.33 15.30 -0.28
CA ALA A 194 5.68 15.21 -0.80
C ALA A 194 6.69 14.80 0.28
N SER A 195 6.40 15.08 1.56
CA SER A 195 7.25 14.71 2.69
C SER A 195 7.42 13.20 2.85
N ARG A 196 8.53 12.78 3.46
CA ARG A 196 8.72 11.40 3.91
C ARG A 196 7.61 11.03 4.91
N SER A 197 7.14 9.79 4.83
CA SER A 197 6.26 9.19 5.83
C SER A 197 6.66 7.73 5.94
N ARG A 198 6.96 7.28 7.16
CA ARG A 198 7.21 5.87 7.47
C ARG A 198 6.62 5.56 8.83
N ILE A 199 6.36 4.28 9.08
CA ILE A 199 6.06 3.80 10.42
C ILE A 199 7.38 3.50 11.12
N ASP A 200 7.57 4.03 12.32
CA ASP A 200 8.71 3.79 13.18
C ASP A 200 8.32 2.74 14.24
N PRO A 201 8.71 1.46 14.07
CA PRO A 201 8.25 0.39 14.93
C PRO A 201 8.90 0.40 16.31
N GLU A 202 9.99 1.15 16.51
CA GLU A 202 10.72 1.19 17.79
C GLU A 202 10.08 2.16 18.80
N ARG A 203 9.09 2.95 18.38
CA ARG A 203 8.36 3.85 19.28
C ARG A 203 7.32 3.09 20.10
N ALA A 204 7.26 3.43 21.38
CA ALA A 204 6.20 2.99 22.30
C ALA A 204 5.13 4.08 22.44
N PRO A 205 3.86 3.71 22.64
CA PRO A 205 2.82 4.70 22.87
C PRO A 205 2.93 5.31 24.28
N PRO A 206 2.57 6.59 24.46
CA PRO A 206 2.65 7.26 25.76
C PRO A 206 1.68 6.71 26.81
N SER A 207 0.69 5.92 26.38
CA SER A 207 -0.28 5.23 27.22
C SER A 207 -0.79 3.99 26.49
N PRO A 208 -1.38 3.01 27.19
CA PRO A 208 -1.83 1.76 26.58
C PRO A 208 -2.77 1.98 25.38
N VAL A 209 -2.55 1.27 24.28
CA VAL A 209 -3.36 1.38 23.05
C VAL A 209 -3.98 0.02 22.71
N PRO A 210 -5.32 -0.06 22.51
CA PRO A 210 -5.96 -1.27 22.02
C PRO A 210 -5.40 -1.69 20.66
N ILE A 211 -5.09 -2.97 20.49
CA ILE A 211 -4.60 -3.56 19.25
C ILE A 211 -5.36 -4.85 18.99
N VAL A 212 -5.64 -5.12 17.72
CA VAL A 212 -6.26 -6.37 17.27
C VAL A 212 -5.31 -7.11 16.34
N PHE A 213 -5.18 -8.41 16.56
CA PHE A 213 -4.42 -9.32 15.72
C PHE A 213 -5.38 -10.22 14.96
N HIS A 214 -5.12 -10.40 13.67
CA HIS A 214 -5.89 -11.26 12.78
C HIS A 214 -5.03 -12.44 12.37
N CYS A 215 -5.60 -13.64 12.38
CA CYS A 215 -4.94 -14.89 12.00
C CYS A 215 -5.87 -15.74 11.13
N ARG A 216 -5.43 -16.93 10.74
CA ARG A 216 -6.32 -17.89 10.09
C ARG A 216 -7.32 -18.42 11.11
N SER A 217 -8.56 -18.61 10.68
CA SER A 217 -9.59 -19.25 11.50
C SER A 217 -9.07 -20.57 12.07
N GLY A 218 -9.22 -20.74 13.39
CA GLY A 218 -8.70 -21.86 14.17
C GLY A 218 -7.39 -21.57 14.91
N LEU A 219 -6.63 -20.53 14.54
CA LEU A 219 -5.32 -20.23 15.13
C LEU A 219 -5.36 -19.20 16.27
N ALA A 220 -6.49 -18.56 16.54
CA ALA A 220 -6.56 -17.48 17.54
C ALA A 220 -6.03 -17.86 18.94
N PRO A 221 -6.28 -19.07 19.49
CA PRO A 221 -5.66 -19.47 20.76
C PRO A 221 -4.13 -19.53 20.70
N ILE A 222 -3.55 -20.05 19.60
CA ILE A 222 -2.09 -20.14 19.45
C ILE A 222 -1.50 -18.73 19.35
N LEU A 223 -2.14 -17.85 18.58
CA LEU A 223 -1.73 -16.46 18.46
C LEU A 223 -1.75 -15.73 19.82
N ALA A 224 -2.80 -15.95 20.63
CA ALA A 224 -2.88 -15.35 21.96
C ALA A 224 -1.73 -15.82 22.87
N ASP A 225 -1.37 -17.10 22.82
CA ASP A 225 -0.27 -17.67 23.60
C ASP A 225 1.12 -17.18 23.14
N GLU A 226 1.26 -16.69 21.90
CA GLU A 226 2.53 -16.11 21.41
C GLU A 226 2.80 -14.70 21.96
N LEU A 227 1.74 -13.99 22.36
CA LEU A 227 1.84 -12.62 22.83
C LEU A 227 2.36 -12.58 24.28
N PRO A 228 3.31 -11.69 24.62
CA PRO A 228 3.77 -11.53 25.99
C PRO A 228 2.62 -11.23 26.97
N PRO A 229 2.70 -11.63 28.25
CA PRO A 229 1.66 -11.34 29.24
C PRO A 229 1.26 -9.86 29.35
N GLY A 230 2.19 -8.94 29.09
CA GLY A 230 1.95 -7.49 29.06
C GLY A 230 0.90 -7.05 28.04
N PHE A 231 0.68 -7.84 26.98
CA PHE A 231 -0.35 -7.56 25.97
C PHE A 231 -1.78 -7.82 26.47
N ARG A 232 -1.95 -8.60 27.56
CA ARG A 232 -3.26 -8.99 28.08
C ARG A 232 -4.18 -9.56 26.99
N ALA A 233 -3.62 -10.45 26.16
CA ALA A 233 -4.28 -10.98 24.98
C ALA A 233 -5.54 -11.78 25.35
N ARG A 234 -6.62 -11.58 24.59
CA ARG A 234 -7.89 -12.29 24.71
C ARG A 234 -8.37 -12.75 23.33
N VAL A 235 -8.67 -14.03 23.20
CA VAL A 235 -9.30 -14.59 21.99
C VAL A 235 -10.68 -13.96 21.79
N ASP A 236 -10.96 -13.53 20.56
CA ASP A 236 -12.17 -12.79 20.22
C ASP A 236 -12.77 -13.28 18.89
N GLY A 237 -13.00 -14.59 18.83
CA GLY A 237 -13.42 -15.29 17.62
C GLY A 237 -12.38 -16.29 17.14
N PRO A 238 -12.67 -17.05 16.08
CA PRO A 238 -11.79 -18.11 15.60
C PRO A 238 -10.52 -17.58 14.90
N ASP A 239 -10.55 -16.34 14.42
CA ASP A 239 -9.52 -15.71 13.59
C ASP A 239 -8.98 -14.39 14.17
N ARG A 240 -9.40 -14.01 15.39
CA ARG A 240 -9.12 -12.69 15.97
C ARG A 240 -8.70 -12.77 17.43
N VAL A 241 -7.72 -11.95 17.80
CA VAL A 241 -7.23 -11.77 19.18
C VAL A 241 -7.15 -10.28 19.50
N LEU A 242 -7.79 -9.88 20.60
CA LEU A 242 -7.71 -8.52 21.14
C LEU A 242 -6.59 -8.43 22.16
N ALA A 243 -5.88 -7.31 22.18
CA ALA A 243 -4.79 -7.09 23.12
C ALA A 243 -4.58 -5.58 23.37
N VAL A 244 -3.56 -5.26 24.16
CA VAL A 244 -3.16 -3.89 24.50
C VAL A 244 -1.66 -3.73 24.28
N LEU A 245 -1.26 -2.77 23.46
CA LEU A 245 0.15 -2.43 23.25
C LEU A 245 0.60 -1.35 24.24
N THR A 246 1.70 -1.61 24.94
CA THR A 246 2.33 -0.68 25.89
C THR A 246 3.81 -0.42 25.58
N GLY A 247 4.50 -1.36 24.95
CA GLY A 247 5.88 -1.24 24.51
C GLY A 247 6.02 -0.79 23.05
N PRO A 248 7.23 -0.92 22.49
CA PRO A 248 7.51 -0.67 21.07
C PRO A 248 6.59 -1.49 20.16
N LEU A 249 6.19 -0.90 19.02
CA LEU A 249 5.38 -1.61 18.03
C LEU A 249 6.06 -2.86 17.49
N SER A 250 7.40 -2.90 17.43
CA SER A 250 8.16 -4.07 16.99
C SER A 250 7.89 -5.35 17.80
N GLU A 251 7.37 -5.24 19.03
CA GLU A 251 6.97 -6.41 19.83
C GLU A 251 5.86 -7.24 19.19
N VAL A 252 5.03 -6.66 18.32
CA VAL A 252 3.98 -7.40 17.58
C VAL A 252 4.57 -8.53 16.73
N PHE A 253 5.83 -8.40 16.28
CA PHE A 253 6.48 -9.39 15.43
C PHE A 253 6.91 -10.65 16.19
N ARG A 254 6.76 -10.69 17.52
CA ARG A 254 6.88 -11.93 18.30
C ARG A 254 5.78 -12.93 17.95
N ALA A 255 4.60 -12.45 17.55
CA ALA A 255 3.49 -13.26 17.08
C ALA A 255 3.76 -13.75 15.65
N ARG A 256 4.08 -15.03 15.49
CA ARG A 256 4.43 -15.62 14.19
C ARG A 256 3.21 -16.17 13.46
N THR A 257 2.10 -16.39 14.17
CA THR A 257 0.85 -16.89 13.59
C THR A 257 -0.11 -15.79 13.12
N MET A 258 0.16 -14.51 13.41
CA MET A 258 -0.65 -13.40 12.89
C MET A 258 -0.49 -13.23 11.37
N LEU A 259 -1.58 -12.93 10.68
CA LEU A 259 -1.58 -12.48 9.28
C LEU A 259 -1.38 -10.98 9.18
N ARG A 260 -2.03 -10.22 10.07
CA ARG A 260 -1.96 -8.76 10.18
C ARG A 260 -2.39 -8.33 11.58
N PHE A 261 -2.15 -7.08 11.90
CA PHE A 261 -2.71 -6.42 13.08
C PHE A 261 -3.24 -5.05 12.70
N GLY A 262 -4.00 -4.43 13.60
CA GLY A 262 -4.48 -3.07 13.44
C GLY A 262 -4.94 -2.48 14.76
N PHE A 263 -5.31 -1.21 14.74
CA PHE A 263 -5.76 -0.48 15.92
C PHE A 263 -7.25 -0.18 15.76
N PRO A 264 -8.13 -0.86 16.52
CA PRO A 264 -9.56 -0.62 16.43
C PRO A 264 -9.88 0.76 17.03
N LEU A 265 -10.62 1.58 16.27
CA LEU A 265 -11.18 2.83 16.76
C LEU A 265 -12.54 2.57 17.41
N PRO A 266 -13.03 3.47 18.29
CA PRO A 266 -14.37 3.37 18.85
C PRO A 266 -15.42 3.20 17.73
N ALA A 267 -16.36 2.27 17.93
CA ALA A 267 -17.44 2.04 16.99
C ALA A 267 -18.38 3.25 16.97
N GLU A 268 -18.80 3.65 15.77
CA GLU A 268 -19.62 4.82 15.55
C GLU A 268 -20.96 4.45 14.94
N ARG A 269 -22.02 5.19 15.29
CA ARG A 269 -23.38 4.96 14.76
C ARG A 269 -23.84 6.12 13.88
N GLY A 270 -24.84 5.83 13.04
CA GLY A 270 -25.49 6.81 12.16
C GLY A 270 -24.92 6.82 10.75
N GLU A 271 -25.10 7.95 10.05
CA GLU A 271 -24.66 8.09 8.65
C GLU A 271 -23.14 7.88 8.52
N THR A 272 -22.74 7.04 7.57
CA THR A 272 -21.38 6.53 7.45
C THR A 272 -20.32 7.63 7.33
N GLY A 273 -20.56 8.66 6.52
CA GLY A 273 -19.60 9.76 6.36
C GLY A 273 -19.34 10.46 7.69
N ASN A 274 -20.40 10.77 8.44
CA ASN A 274 -20.29 11.36 9.78
C ASN A 274 -19.55 10.44 10.75
N ALA A 275 -19.87 9.14 10.76
CA ALA A 275 -19.23 8.15 11.61
C ALA A 275 -17.73 8.03 11.33
N LEU A 276 -17.33 7.97 10.06
CA LEU A 276 -15.93 7.93 9.66
C LEU A 276 -15.15 9.18 10.07
N VAL A 277 -15.74 10.37 9.89
CA VAL A 277 -15.11 11.62 10.34
C VAL A 277 -14.86 11.57 11.84
N ARG A 278 -15.86 11.21 12.65
CA ARG A 278 -15.70 11.12 14.11
C ARG A 278 -14.61 10.12 14.50
N ALA A 279 -14.62 8.92 13.93
CA ALA A 279 -13.60 7.91 14.18
C ALA A 279 -12.19 8.42 13.82
N LEU A 280 -11.98 8.91 12.60
CA LEU A 280 -10.67 9.35 12.10
C LEU A 280 -10.14 10.64 12.76
N THR A 281 -11.02 11.45 13.36
CA THR A 281 -10.62 12.66 14.11
C THR A 281 -10.59 12.44 15.62
N SER A 282 -10.83 11.21 16.08
CA SER A 282 -10.81 10.87 17.50
C SER A 282 -9.39 10.93 18.10
N GLU A 283 -9.31 11.12 19.42
CA GLU A 283 -8.06 11.00 20.18
C GLU A 283 -7.38 9.64 19.98
N ALA A 284 -8.17 8.56 19.80
CA ALA A 284 -7.64 7.23 19.53
C ALA A 284 -6.91 7.17 18.17
N ALA A 285 -7.50 7.75 17.12
CA ALA A 285 -6.86 7.84 15.81
C ALA A 285 -5.61 8.72 15.85
N GLY A 286 -5.68 9.86 16.55
CA GLY A 286 -4.53 10.74 16.76
C GLY A 286 -3.37 10.03 17.44
N ARG A 287 -3.65 9.30 18.54
CA ARG A 287 -2.64 8.53 19.27
C ARG A 287 -1.93 7.53 18.36
N VAL A 288 -2.65 6.80 17.50
CA VAL A 288 -2.03 5.84 16.58
C VAL A 288 -1.17 6.55 15.52
N PHE A 289 -1.75 7.51 14.81
CA PHE A 289 -1.05 8.17 13.72
C PHE A 289 0.18 8.95 14.20
N GLU A 290 0.08 9.65 15.33
CA GLU A 290 1.13 10.55 15.81
C GLU A 290 2.23 9.80 16.56
N THR A 291 1.92 8.69 17.23
CA THR A 291 2.94 7.88 17.92
C THR A 291 3.92 7.27 16.91
N TRP A 292 3.40 6.55 15.92
CA TRP A 292 4.24 5.69 15.08
C TRP A 292 4.57 6.27 13.71
N THR A 293 3.95 7.36 13.27
CA THR A 293 4.36 7.98 12.00
C THR A 293 5.58 8.87 12.22
N ASP A 294 6.66 8.61 11.49
CA ASP A 294 7.74 9.57 11.32
C ASP A 294 7.57 10.36 10.02
N GLY A 295 7.28 11.66 10.16
CA GLY A 295 6.97 12.56 9.06
C GLY A 295 5.46 12.78 8.88
N ALA A 296 5.02 12.93 7.63
CA ALA A 296 3.63 13.31 7.35
C ALA A 296 2.65 12.14 7.55
N ILE A 297 1.52 12.37 8.22
CA ILE A 297 0.48 11.36 8.42
C ILE A 297 -0.31 11.16 7.13
N ARG A 298 -0.24 9.96 6.55
CA ARG A 298 -0.97 9.61 5.33
C ARG A 298 -1.79 8.34 5.49
N TYR A 299 -3.08 8.44 5.18
CA TYR A 299 -4.00 7.33 5.26
C TYR A 299 -4.81 7.12 3.97
N GLY A 300 -5.22 5.88 3.71
CA GLY A 300 -6.21 5.52 2.71
C GLY A 300 -7.49 5.01 3.38
N ILE A 301 -8.65 5.18 2.76
CA ILE A 301 -9.92 4.58 3.25
C ILE A 301 -10.18 3.33 2.42
N ARG A 302 -10.37 2.18 3.10
CA ARG A 302 -10.63 0.87 2.50
C ARG A 302 -11.93 0.30 3.03
N TRP A 303 -12.66 -0.44 2.21
CA TRP A 303 -13.92 -1.06 2.59
C TRP A 303 -13.76 -2.57 2.55
N VAL A 304 -14.23 -3.27 3.60
CA VAL A 304 -14.23 -4.75 3.64
C VAL A 304 -15.24 -5.34 2.65
N GLY A 305 -16.35 -4.63 2.40
CA GLY A 305 -17.39 -5.01 1.43
C GLY A 305 -17.99 -3.79 0.70
N GLY A 306 -18.85 -4.02 -0.29
CA GLY A 306 -19.61 -2.95 -0.97
C GLY A 306 -18.86 -2.16 -2.07
N GLY A 307 -17.67 -2.61 -2.49
CA GLY A 307 -16.91 -2.00 -3.58
C GLY A 307 -16.26 -0.64 -3.23
N HIS A 308 -15.67 0.02 -4.22
CA HIS A 308 -14.96 1.29 -4.00
C HIS A 308 -15.95 2.47 -3.85
N GLN A 309 -16.23 2.90 -2.63
CA GLN A 309 -17.05 4.09 -2.35
C GLN A 309 -16.25 5.41 -2.51
N ARG A 310 -15.83 5.72 -3.74
CA ARG A 310 -14.91 6.86 -4.01
C ARG A 310 -15.48 8.21 -3.60
N ALA A 311 -16.76 8.46 -3.86
CA ALA A 311 -17.40 9.73 -3.53
C ALA A 311 -17.45 9.96 -2.01
N LEU A 312 -17.85 8.94 -1.24
CA LEU A 312 -17.89 8.99 0.21
C LEU A 312 -16.50 9.11 0.82
N ALA A 313 -15.52 8.38 0.30
CA ALA A 313 -14.14 8.49 0.77
C ALA A 313 -13.57 9.90 0.54
N TRP A 314 -13.88 10.52 -0.60
CA TRP A 314 -13.43 11.87 -0.91
C TRP A 314 -14.08 12.93 -0.02
N SER A 315 -15.41 12.89 0.16
CA SER A 315 -16.12 13.83 1.03
C SER A 315 -15.72 13.68 2.51
N THR A 316 -15.53 12.44 2.98
CA THR A 316 -15.01 12.14 4.32
C THR A 316 -13.62 12.71 4.51
N ALA A 317 -12.70 12.48 3.57
CA ALA A 317 -11.33 12.96 3.65
C ALA A 317 -11.24 14.50 3.71
N GLN A 318 -12.14 15.21 3.00
CA GLN A 318 -12.21 16.67 3.08
C GLN A 318 -12.57 17.13 4.50
N ARG A 319 -13.62 16.53 5.08
CA ARG A 319 -14.10 16.87 6.43
C ARG A 319 -13.12 16.48 7.54
N VAL A 320 -12.37 15.38 7.36
CA VAL A 320 -11.27 15.03 8.27
C VAL A 320 -10.16 16.07 8.17
N ALA A 321 -9.78 16.50 6.97
CA ALA A 321 -8.73 17.51 6.78
C ALA A 321 -9.10 18.89 7.37
N GLU A 322 -10.39 19.23 7.42
CA GLU A 322 -10.88 20.45 8.10
C GLU A 322 -10.67 20.39 9.61
N LYS A 323 -10.83 19.20 10.23
CA LYS A 323 -10.67 18.99 11.68
C LYS A 323 -9.25 18.65 12.11
N ARG A 324 -8.50 17.93 11.26
CA ARG A 324 -7.11 17.49 11.49
C ARG A 324 -6.28 17.80 10.22
N PRO A 325 -5.80 19.05 10.04
CA PRO A 325 -5.11 19.47 8.82
C PRO A 325 -3.83 18.70 8.49
N THR A 326 -3.23 18.06 9.49
CA THR A 326 -2.03 17.21 9.36
C THR A 326 -2.34 15.81 8.84
N PHE A 327 -3.62 15.38 8.85
CA PHE A 327 -4.02 14.04 8.42
C PHE A 327 -4.39 14.07 6.95
N VAL A 328 -3.56 13.45 6.11
CA VAL A 328 -3.70 13.55 4.67
C VAL A 328 -4.21 12.25 4.07
N ASN A 329 -5.35 12.32 3.37
CA ASN A 329 -5.77 11.23 2.52
C ASN A 329 -4.89 11.15 1.25
N ASP A 330 -4.16 10.05 1.11
CA ASP A 330 -3.34 9.68 -0.05
C ASP A 330 -3.36 8.14 -0.18
N PRO A 331 -4.40 7.55 -0.82
CA PRO A 331 -4.60 6.10 -0.86
C PRO A 331 -3.45 5.34 -1.56
N THR A 332 -2.73 6.04 -2.44
CA THR A 332 -1.62 5.48 -3.21
C THR A 332 -0.38 5.35 -2.33
N ARG A 333 0.00 6.42 -1.62
CA ARG A 333 1.23 6.51 -0.82
C ARG A 333 0.96 6.57 0.69
N SER A 334 -0.16 5.98 1.13
CA SER A 334 -0.53 5.88 2.54
C SER A 334 0.43 4.99 3.32
N THR A 335 0.76 5.40 4.53
CA THR A 335 1.42 4.55 5.54
C THR A 335 0.41 3.72 6.31
N TRP A 336 -0.83 4.19 6.40
CA TRP A 336 -1.93 3.54 7.09
C TRP A 336 -3.14 3.34 6.18
N ASP A 337 -3.85 2.24 6.32
CA ASP A 337 -5.18 2.07 5.75
C ASP A 337 -6.21 2.09 6.89
N ALA A 338 -7.21 2.96 6.78
CA ALA A 338 -8.42 2.95 7.59
C ALA A 338 -9.41 1.96 6.95
N VAL A 339 -9.42 0.74 7.48
CA VAL A 339 -10.28 -0.34 7.03
C VAL A 339 -11.64 -0.19 7.69
N VAL A 340 -12.67 -0.01 6.87
CA VAL A 340 -14.04 0.26 7.28
C VAL A 340 -14.89 -1.00 7.11
N GLU A 341 -15.56 -1.35 8.18
CA GLU A 341 -16.57 -2.41 8.22
C GLU A 341 -17.89 -1.81 8.71
N GLU A 342 -18.96 -2.08 7.96
CA GLU A 342 -20.32 -1.71 8.35
C GLU A 342 -21.10 -2.97 8.69
N ALA A 343 -21.60 -3.05 9.91
CA ALA A 343 -22.41 -4.16 10.37
C ALA A 343 -23.45 -3.70 11.38
N ASN A 344 -24.71 -4.12 11.22
CA ASN A 344 -25.80 -3.87 12.17
C ASN A 344 -25.99 -2.37 12.52
N GLY A 345 -25.80 -1.47 11.55
CA GLY A 345 -25.92 -0.02 11.75
C GLY A 345 -24.75 0.64 12.51
N GLU A 346 -23.68 -0.12 12.76
CA GLU A 346 -22.42 0.38 13.31
C GLU A 346 -21.34 0.43 12.23
N VAL A 347 -20.56 1.51 12.25
CA VAL A 347 -19.37 1.71 11.44
C VAL A 347 -18.17 1.49 12.33
N ARG A 348 -17.36 0.48 11.98
CA ARG A 348 -16.10 0.17 12.67
C ARG A 348 -14.93 0.50 11.77
N VAL A 349 -13.93 1.15 12.35
CA VAL A 349 -12.70 1.52 11.64
C VAL A 349 -11.52 0.89 12.35
N GLU A 350 -10.71 0.16 11.60
CA GLU A 350 -9.43 -0.36 12.06
C GLU A 350 -8.30 0.35 11.29
N LEU A 351 -7.36 0.95 12.03
CA LEU A 351 -6.16 1.53 11.42
C LEU A 351 -5.11 0.43 11.26
N VAL A 352 -4.82 0.07 10.01
CA VAL A 352 -3.91 -1.01 9.66
C VAL A 352 -2.63 -0.42 9.06
N PRO A 353 -1.43 -0.80 9.54
CA PRO A 353 -0.19 -0.37 8.91
C PRO A 353 -0.07 -0.98 7.51
N LYS A 354 0.27 -0.16 6.51
CA LYS A 354 0.45 -0.57 5.11
C LYS A 354 1.91 -0.56 4.66
N ALA A 355 2.69 0.39 5.17
CA ALA A 355 4.10 0.57 4.81
C ALA A 355 5.02 0.29 6.02
N LEU A 356 4.82 -0.88 6.63
CA LEU A 356 5.62 -1.38 7.74
C LEU A 356 6.27 -2.69 7.29
N ASP A 357 7.59 -2.75 7.39
CA ASP A 357 8.33 -3.97 7.08
C ASP A 357 8.08 -5.03 8.16
N ASP A 358 7.76 -6.25 7.73
CA ASP A 358 7.50 -7.38 8.62
C ASP A 358 8.70 -8.33 8.61
N PRO A 359 9.57 -8.29 9.64
CA PRO A 359 10.83 -9.04 9.64
C PRO A 359 10.64 -10.53 9.96
N ARG A 360 9.42 -10.98 10.26
CA ARG A 360 9.20 -12.32 10.84
C ARG A 360 9.76 -13.42 9.95
N PHE A 361 9.68 -13.27 8.64
CA PHE A 361 9.99 -14.34 7.69
C PHE A 361 11.11 -13.97 6.69
N ASP A 362 12.01 -13.06 7.05
CA ASP A 362 13.10 -12.58 6.18
C ASP A 362 14.05 -13.68 5.70
N TYR A 363 14.11 -14.81 6.42
CA TYR A 363 14.85 -15.99 5.99
C TYR A 363 14.30 -16.62 4.69
N ARG A 364 13.08 -16.27 4.28
CA ARG A 364 12.41 -16.84 3.10
C ARG A 364 12.89 -16.16 1.82
N LEU A 365 14.09 -16.52 1.39
CA LEU A 365 14.70 -16.04 0.13
C LEU A 365 14.13 -16.72 -1.12
N GLY A 366 13.44 -17.85 -0.97
CA GLY A 366 12.77 -18.55 -2.07
C GLY A 366 11.51 -19.30 -1.65
N GLN A 367 10.64 -19.58 -2.63
CA GLN A 367 9.44 -20.39 -2.45
C GLN A 367 9.25 -21.35 -3.62
N VAL A 368 8.78 -22.56 -3.34
CA VAL A 368 8.26 -23.48 -4.35
C VAL A 368 6.76 -23.30 -4.52
N ALA A 369 6.21 -23.82 -5.63
CA ALA A 369 4.77 -23.88 -5.81
C ALA A 369 4.12 -24.62 -4.63
N ALA A 370 2.94 -24.16 -4.20
CA ALA A 370 2.20 -24.73 -3.07
C ALA A 370 2.97 -24.88 -1.74
N ALA A 371 4.07 -24.15 -1.55
CA ALA A 371 4.75 -24.07 -0.26
C ALA A 371 3.78 -23.61 0.84
N SER A 372 4.00 -24.11 2.06
CA SER A 372 3.27 -23.70 3.24
C SER A 372 3.27 -22.18 3.39
N HIS A 373 2.13 -21.65 3.81
CA HIS A 373 2.10 -20.26 4.27
C HIS A 373 2.97 -20.15 5.55
N PRO A 374 3.83 -19.13 5.70
CA PRO A 374 4.74 -19.06 6.85
C PRO A 374 4.05 -19.12 8.21
N THR A 375 2.87 -18.52 8.35
CA THR A 375 2.07 -18.59 9.59
C THR A 375 1.54 -19.99 9.91
N ILE A 376 1.34 -20.86 8.90
CA ILE A 376 0.97 -22.27 9.11
C ILE A 376 2.17 -23.06 9.60
N ALA A 377 3.36 -22.86 9.01
CA ALA A 377 4.59 -23.51 9.47
C ALA A 377 4.90 -23.10 10.93
N ALA A 378 4.73 -21.82 11.27
CA ALA A 378 4.85 -21.32 12.63
C ALA A 378 3.85 -22.00 13.58
N ALA A 379 2.58 -22.13 13.17
CA ALA A 379 1.56 -22.81 13.96
C ALA A 379 1.87 -24.28 14.19
N LEU A 380 2.31 -25.02 13.16
CA LEU A 380 2.74 -26.42 13.29
C LEU A 380 3.90 -26.55 14.28
N ALA A 381 4.90 -25.66 14.19
CA ALA A 381 6.04 -25.66 15.09
C ALA A 381 5.60 -25.41 16.55
N ARG A 382 4.72 -24.42 16.78
CA ARG A 382 4.18 -24.11 18.11
C ARG A 382 3.42 -25.29 18.71
N ILE A 383 2.58 -25.95 17.92
CA ILE A 383 1.82 -27.13 18.34
C ILE A 383 2.75 -28.31 18.63
N ALA A 384 3.79 -28.50 17.82
CA ALA A 384 4.75 -29.58 18.01
C ALA A 384 5.64 -29.40 19.26
N GLY A 385 5.89 -28.14 19.63
CA GLY A 385 6.85 -27.77 20.65
C GLY A 385 8.29 -28.07 20.24
N ALA A 386 9.23 -27.78 21.14
CA ALA A 386 10.65 -28.08 20.96
C ALA A 386 11.17 -28.91 22.13
N ARG A 387 11.80 -30.05 21.82
CA ARG A 387 12.59 -30.83 22.78
C ARG A 387 14.05 -30.93 22.32
N PRO A 388 15.05 -30.72 23.20
CA PRO A 388 16.47 -30.72 22.81
C PRO A 388 16.96 -32.02 22.19
N ASP A 389 16.33 -33.13 22.55
CA ASP A 389 16.63 -34.49 22.07
C ASP A 389 15.90 -34.83 20.77
N ASP A 390 15.04 -33.94 20.24
CA ASP A 390 14.25 -34.29 19.07
C ASP A 390 15.14 -34.58 17.84
N VAL A 391 14.85 -35.69 17.16
CA VAL A 391 15.23 -35.92 15.76
C VAL A 391 14.02 -35.58 14.91
N VAL A 392 14.10 -34.43 14.24
CA VAL A 392 12.98 -33.83 13.52
C VAL A 392 13.07 -34.19 12.05
N TRP A 393 11.95 -34.61 11.46
CA TRP A 393 11.85 -34.89 10.04
C TRP A 393 10.67 -34.18 9.40
N ASP A 394 10.96 -33.42 8.34
CA ASP A 394 9.96 -32.95 7.39
C ASP A 394 10.02 -33.78 6.10
N PRO A 395 9.10 -34.74 5.91
CA PRO A 395 9.06 -35.63 4.75
C PRO A 395 8.63 -34.96 3.44
N PHE A 396 8.03 -33.77 3.51
CA PHE A 396 7.56 -32.98 2.36
C PHE A 396 8.13 -31.56 2.46
N VAL A 397 9.45 -31.45 2.58
CA VAL A 397 10.12 -30.23 3.07
C VAL A 397 9.86 -28.99 2.23
N GLY A 398 9.61 -29.12 0.92
CA GLY A 398 9.25 -27.99 0.08
C GLY A 398 10.24 -26.82 0.20
N SER A 399 9.80 -25.70 0.77
CA SER A 399 10.64 -24.51 1.01
C SER A 399 11.35 -24.49 2.37
N GLY A 400 11.19 -25.51 3.20
CA GLY A 400 11.87 -25.70 4.49
C GLY A 400 11.32 -24.87 5.66
N LEU A 401 10.09 -24.34 5.54
CA LEU A 401 9.56 -23.40 6.52
C LEU A 401 9.29 -24.09 7.87
N GLU A 402 8.74 -25.30 7.87
CA GLU A 402 8.44 -26.10 9.06
C GLU A 402 9.71 -26.38 9.87
N LEU A 403 10.81 -26.74 9.20
CA LEU A 403 12.11 -26.96 9.85
C LEU A 403 12.69 -25.67 10.42
N VAL A 404 12.61 -24.55 9.69
CA VAL A 404 13.08 -23.24 10.18
C VAL A 404 12.28 -22.81 11.41
N GLU A 405 10.96 -22.86 11.33
CA GLU A 405 10.07 -22.44 12.42
C GLU A 405 10.24 -23.33 13.65
N ARG A 406 10.41 -24.64 13.48
CA ARG A 406 10.75 -25.54 14.58
C ARG A 406 12.10 -25.16 15.20
N ALA A 407 13.14 -24.97 14.39
CA ALA A 407 14.49 -24.68 14.89
C ALA A 407 14.56 -23.36 15.68
N ARG A 408 13.73 -22.37 15.32
CA ARG A 408 13.61 -21.09 16.04
C ARG A 408 13.02 -21.23 17.45
N LEU A 409 12.23 -22.27 17.73
CA LEU A 409 11.66 -22.51 19.06
C LEU A 409 12.66 -23.09 20.06
N GLY A 410 13.73 -23.73 19.58
CA GLY A 410 14.73 -24.32 20.46
C GLY A 410 15.58 -25.37 19.77
N ARG A 411 16.58 -25.88 20.50
CA ARG A 411 17.53 -26.88 20.00
C ARG A 411 16.84 -28.21 19.66
N SER A 412 17.41 -28.95 18.73
CA SER A 412 17.11 -30.36 18.43
C SER A 412 18.43 -31.14 18.33
N ARG A 413 18.34 -32.46 18.41
CA ARG A 413 19.45 -33.35 18.11
C ARG A 413 19.80 -33.34 16.63
N ALA A 414 18.77 -33.36 15.76
CA ALA A 414 18.95 -33.30 14.31
C ALA A 414 17.72 -32.74 13.60
N LEU A 415 17.94 -32.16 12.42
CA LEU A 415 16.90 -31.73 11.48
C LEU A 415 17.11 -32.46 10.15
N HIS A 416 16.05 -33.11 9.67
CA HIS A 416 16.02 -33.84 8.41
C HIS A 416 14.89 -33.29 7.54
N GLY A 417 15.15 -33.11 6.25
CA GLY A 417 14.15 -32.67 5.28
C GLY A 417 14.28 -33.43 3.97
N THR A 418 13.16 -33.93 3.45
CA THR A 418 13.14 -34.63 2.17
C THR A 418 12.06 -34.11 1.25
N ASP A 419 12.34 -34.14 -0.04
CA ASP A 419 11.38 -33.83 -1.10
C ASP A 419 11.77 -34.63 -2.35
N ARG A 420 10.78 -34.98 -3.19
CA ARG A 420 11.06 -35.62 -4.48
C ARG A 420 11.62 -34.62 -5.50
N ASP A 421 11.33 -33.33 -5.34
CA ASP A 421 11.81 -32.30 -6.25
C ASP A 421 13.20 -31.78 -5.81
N PRO A 422 14.26 -31.99 -6.61
CA PRO A 422 15.59 -31.43 -6.31
C PRO A 422 15.58 -29.90 -6.21
N LYS A 423 14.66 -29.20 -6.88
CA LYS A 423 14.52 -27.74 -6.77
C LYS A 423 14.02 -27.34 -5.38
N ALA A 424 13.09 -28.10 -4.80
CA ALA A 424 12.61 -27.87 -3.44
C ALA A 424 13.75 -27.99 -2.43
N ILE A 425 14.58 -29.03 -2.54
CA ILE A 425 15.78 -29.18 -1.70
C ILE A 425 16.74 -27.99 -1.82
N GLY A 426 16.96 -27.48 -3.05
CA GLY A 426 17.75 -26.28 -3.28
C GLY A 426 17.17 -25.03 -2.61
N VAL A 427 15.85 -24.83 -2.69
CA VAL A 427 15.15 -23.71 -2.04
C VAL A 427 15.20 -23.83 -0.52
N ALA A 428 14.88 -25.01 0.04
CA ALA A 428 14.96 -25.28 1.47
C ALA A 428 16.35 -24.98 2.00
N ARG A 429 17.41 -25.46 1.34
CA ARG A 429 18.81 -25.20 1.74
C ARG A 429 19.11 -23.71 1.85
N ARG A 430 18.67 -22.90 0.87
CA ARG A 430 18.88 -21.44 0.90
C ARG A 430 18.13 -20.78 2.06
N ASN A 431 16.87 -21.15 2.29
CA ASN A 431 16.07 -20.59 3.37
C ASN A 431 16.59 -20.98 4.76
N LEU A 432 17.01 -22.25 4.94
CA LEU A 432 17.66 -22.74 6.16
C LEU A 432 18.97 -21.99 6.42
N ALA A 433 19.82 -21.82 5.40
CA ALA A 433 21.05 -21.06 5.53
C ALA A 433 20.80 -19.58 5.89
N ALA A 434 19.81 -18.94 5.27
CA ALA A 434 19.40 -17.57 5.61
C ALA A 434 18.83 -17.44 7.04
N ALA A 435 18.28 -18.53 7.58
CA ALA A 435 17.86 -18.61 8.98
C ALA A 435 19.03 -18.95 9.95
N GLY A 436 20.26 -19.11 9.46
CA GLY A 436 21.43 -19.50 10.26
C GLY A 436 21.50 -21.00 10.59
N ILE A 437 20.78 -21.84 9.84
CA ILE A 437 20.66 -23.28 10.08
C ILE A 437 21.51 -24.04 9.05
N HIS A 438 22.71 -24.44 9.44
CA HIS A 438 23.65 -25.13 8.54
C HIS A 438 23.73 -26.65 8.77
N GLY A 439 23.24 -27.15 9.91
CA GLY A 439 23.33 -28.57 10.30
C GLY A 439 22.17 -29.46 9.81
N ALA A 440 21.24 -28.92 9.01
CA ALA A 440 20.09 -29.69 8.52
C ALA A 440 20.52 -30.65 7.38
N ARG A 441 20.07 -31.91 7.48
CA ARG A 441 20.32 -32.95 6.47
C ARG A 441 19.18 -32.95 5.47
N LEU A 442 19.45 -32.50 4.24
CA LEU A 442 18.46 -32.44 3.17
C LEU A 442 18.78 -33.47 2.08
N ALA A 443 17.79 -34.25 1.67
CA ALA A 443 17.95 -35.27 0.63
C ALA A 443 16.79 -35.25 -0.36
N VAL A 444 17.09 -35.55 -1.63
CA VAL A 444 16.05 -35.81 -2.64
C VAL A 444 15.55 -37.24 -2.41
N ALA A 445 14.33 -37.39 -1.91
CA ALA A 445 13.80 -38.69 -1.53
C ALA A 445 12.26 -38.72 -1.45
N ASP A 446 11.71 -39.92 -1.49
CA ASP A 446 10.29 -40.18 -1.30
C ASP A 446 9.89 -40.18 0.18
N ALA A 447 8.86 -39.42 0.52
CA ALA A 447 8.28 -39.37 1.87
C ALA A 447 7.83 -40.74 2.41
N GLY A 448 7.47 -41.69 1.54
CA GLY A 448 7.00 -43.03 1.92
C GLY A 448 8.08 -44.11 1.97
N GLU A 449 9.33 -43.78 1.63
CA GLU A 449 10.42 -44.76 1.49
C GLU A 449 11.70 -44.36 2.23
N HIS A 450 11.96 -43.05 2.40
CA HIS A 450 13.20 -42.59 3.03
C HIS A 450 13.24 -42.90 4.54
N GLU A 451 14.35 -43.46 5.00
CA GLU A 451 14.55 -43.80 6.41
C GLU A 451 15.44 -42.76 7.11
N VAL A 452 14.92 -42.22 8.21
CA VAL A 452 15.67 -41.40 9.15
C VAL A 452 15.78 -42.16 10.47
N PRO A 453 16.99 -42.49 10.96
CA PRO A 453 17.13 -43.21 12.22
C PRO A 453 16.67 -42.38 13.42
N GLY A 454 15.81 -42.97 14.26
CA GLY A 454 15.46 -42.42 15.58
C GLY A 454 14.54 -41.19 15.56
N VAL A 455 13.66 -41.05 14.57
CA VAL A 455 12.74 -39.89 14.46
C VAL A 455 11.82 -39.80 15.67
N THR A 456 11.86 -38.68 16.37
CA THR A 456 10.99 -38.38 17.53
C THR A 456 9.87 -37.41 17.17
N LEU A 457 10.04 -36.62 16.11
CA LEU A 457 9.08 -35.64 15.66
C LEU A 457 9.04 -35.63 14.13
N ILE A 458 7.87 -35.90 13.57
CA ILE A 458 7.55 -35.57 12.18
C ILE A 458 6.70 -34.30 12.20
N ILE A 459 7.15 -33.27 11.49
CA ILE A 459 6.43 -31.99 11.33
C ILE A 459 6.34 -31.66 9.85
N THR A 460 5.12 -31.57 9.30
CA THR A 460 4.98 -31.39 7.85
C THR A 460 3.63 -30.84 7.40
N ASN A 461 3.60 -30.25 6.21
CA ASN A 461 2.39 -29.90 5.50
C ASN A 461 2.41 -30.62 4.13
N PRO A 462 1.72 -31.77 3.99
CA PRO A 462 1.79 -32.60 2.80
C PRO A 462 1.10 -31.92 1.60
N PRO A 463 1.14 -32.52 0.39
CA PRO A 463 0.33 -32.07 -0.74
C PRO A 463 -1.18 -32.05 -0.41
N MET A 464 -1.90 -31.06 -0.94
CA MET A 464 -3.32 -30.82 -0.63
C MET A 464 -4.30 -31.31 -1.71
N GLY A 465 -3.83 -31.92 -2.81
CA GLY A 465 -4.70 -32.45 -3.87
C GLY A 465 -5.44 -31.40 -4.73
N ARG A 466 -4.90 -30.17 -4.84
CA ARG A 466 -5.59 -29.03 -5.48
C ARG A 466 -4.76 -28.21 -6.47
N ARG A 467 -3.48 -27.94 -6.17
CA ARG A 467 -2.65 -26.97 -6.95
C ARG A 467 -1.60 -27.63 -7.85
N ILE A 468 -0.83 -28.60 -7.34
CA ILE A 468 0.27 -29.27 -8.06
C ILE A 468 -0.13 -30.69 -8.45
N ASP A 469 -0.85 -31.38 -7.55
CA ASP A 469 -1.35 -32.72 -7.77
C ASP A 469 -2.88 -32.64 -7.86
N ARG A 470 -3.41 -32.43 -9.07
CA ARG A 470 -4.86 -32.41 -9.33
C ARG A 470 -5.36 -33.86 -9.39
N GLY A 471 -5.48 -34.51 -8.23
CA GLY A 471 -5.86 -35.92 -8.11
C GLY A 471 -6.23 -36.33 -6.67
N ASP A 472 -6.63 -37.59 -6.48
CA ASP A 472 -6.85 -38.15 -5.14
C ASP A 472 -5.52 -38.28 -4.41
N VAL A 473 -5.28 -37.38 -3.45
CA VAL A 473 -4.08 -37.41 -2.60
C VAL A 473 -4.15 -38.50 -1.52
N GLY A 474 -5.32 -39.12 -1.33
CA GLY A 474 -5.57 -40.10 -0.28
C GLY A 474 -4.57 -41.28 -0.26
N PRO A 475 -4.26 -41.95 -1.38
CA PRO A 475 -3.27 -43.03 -1.43
C PRO A 475 -1.86 -42.59 -1.00
N LEU A 476 -1.44 -41.38 -1.35
CA LEU A 476 -0.18 -40.80 -0.90
C LEU A 476 -0.18 -40.62 0.62
N LEU A 477 -1.26 -40.03 1.17
CA LEU A 477 -1.39 -39.81 2.61
C LEU A 477 -1.43 -41.14 3.38
N ASP A 478 -2.12 -42.16 2.86
CA ASP A 478 -2.20 -43.47 3.50
C ASP A 478 -0.81 -44.14 3.57
N ARG A 479 -0.10 -44.18 2.43
CA ARG A 479 1.26 -44.73 2.34
C ARG A 479 2.22 -43.99 3.28
N PHE A 480 2.12 -42.67 3.32
CA PHE A 480 2.94 -41.86 4.20
C PHE A 480 2.64 -42.12 5.67
N ILE A 481 1.37 -42.22 6.08
CA ILE A 481 1.00 -42.53 7.47
C ILE A 481 1.55 -43.89 7.89
N ASP A 482 1.50 -44.90 7.01
CA ASP A 482 2.11 -46.21 7.28
C ASP A 482 3.60 -46.09 7.55
N HIS A 483 4.29 -45.31 6.73
CA HIS A 483 5.71 -45.08 6.87
C HIS A 483 6.06 -44.27 8.12
N ALA A 484 5.27 -43.24 8.45
CA ALA A 484 5.42 -42.47 9.66
C ALA A 484 5.24 -43.34 10.92
N GLY A 485 4.29 -44.27 10.92
CA GLY A 485 4.08 -45.23 12.00
C GLY A 485 5.29 -46.14 12.24
N ARG A 486 5.99 -46.54 11.17
CA ARG A 486 7.24 -47.33 11.27
C ARG A 486 8.44 -46.47 11.68
N SER A 487 8.54 -45.26 11.13
CA SER A 487 9.71 -44.36 11.29
C SER A 487 9.80 -43.71 12.67
N LEU A 488 8.66 -43.38 13.27
CA LEU A 488 8.63 -42.77 14.61
C LEU A 488 9.12 -43.75 15.67
N VAL A 489 9.93 -43.28 16.63
CA VAL A 489 10.20 -44.04 17.84
C VAL A 489 8.98 -44.05 18.77
N ASP A 490 8.98 -44.94 19.75
CA ASP A 490 7.96 -44.99 20.79
C ASP A 490 7.87 -43.67 21.56
N GLY A 491 6.65 -43.13 21.71
CA GLY A 491 6.43 -41.78 22.26
C GLY A 491 6.74 -40.63 21.29
N GLY A 492 7.15 -40.94 20.06
CA GLY A 492 7.33 -39.97 18.98
C GLY A 492 6.02 -39.32 18.55
N ARG A 493 6.12 -38.16 17.89
CA ARG A 493 4.97 -37.31 17.53
C ARG A 493 4.89 -37.07 16.03
N LEU A 494 3.68 -37.14 15.47
CA LEU A 494 3.37 -36.63 14.13
C LEU A 494 2.49 -35.39 14.27
N VAL A 495 2.97 -34.26 13.76
CA VAL A 495 2.24 -32.98 13.75
C VAL A 495 2.16 -32.49 12.31
N TRP A 496 0.95 -32.48 11.76
CA TRP A 496 0.80 -32.21 10.34
C TRP A 496 -0.57 -31.63 9.99
N VAL A 497 -0.70 -31.13 8.76
CA VAL A 497 -1.99 -30.72 8.19
C VAL A 497 -2.58 -31.87 7.36
N SER A 498 -3.84 -32.20 7.62
CA SER A 498 -4.57 -33.20 6.85
C SER A 498 -5.72 -32.56 6.05
N PRO A 499 -5.76 -32.72 4.71
CA PRO A 499 -6.91 -32.32 3.90
C PRO A 499 -8.05 -33.34 3.92
N LEU A 500 -7.82 -34.55 4.46
CA LEU A 500 -8.79 -35.65 4.52
C LEU A 500 -8.91 -36.24 5.95
N PRO A 501 -9.38 -35.46 6.94
CA PRO A 501 -9.21 -35.78 8.36
C PRO A 501 -9.75 -37.15 8.77
N ARG A 502 -10.93 -37.54 8.26
CA ARG A 502 -11.56 -38.83 8.59
C ARG A 502 -10.72 -40.03 8.11
N ARG A 503 -10.19 -39.94 6.88
CA ARG A 503 -9.37 -41.00 6.27
C ARG A 503 -8.05 -41.17 7.03
N THR A 504 -7.38 -40.05 7.28
CA THR A 504 -6.07 -40.05 7.93
C THR A 504 -6.12 -40.50 9.39
N ILE A 505 -7.12 -40.08 10.16
CA ILE A 505 -7.32 -40.57 11.54
C ILE A 505 -7.56 -42.09 11.53
N ALA A 506 -8.40 -42.60 10.62
CA ALA A 506 -8.67 -44.03 10.52
C ALA A 506 -7.40 -44.83 10.16
N ARG A 507 -6.58 -44.33 9.23
CA ARG A 507 -5.32 -44.95 8.85
C ARG A 507 -4.29 -44.94 9.99
N ALA A 508 -4.10 -43.79 10.65
CA ALA A 508 -3.13 -43.60 11.73
C ALA A 508 -3.36 -44.61 12.88
N ARG A 509 -4.63 -44.86 13.24
CA ARG A 509 -4.98 -45.85 14.26
C ARG A 509 -4.52 -47.26 13.92
N ARG A 510 -4.55 -47.67 12.65
CA ARG A 510 -4.11 -49.02 12.21
C ARG A 510 -2.62 -49.24 12.36
N VAL A 511 -1.84 -48.17 12.46
CA VAL A 511 -0.36 -48.21 12.54
C VAL A 511 0.17 -47.75 13.89
N GLY A 512 -0.69 -47.79 14.93
CA GLY A 512 -0.28 -47.52 16.32
C GLY A 512 -0.10 -46.04 16.67
N LEU A 513 -0.57 -45.13 15.81
CA LEU A 513 -0.57 -43.69 16.09
C LEU A 513 -1.90 -43.29 16.75
N VAL A 514 -1.81 -42.78 17.98
CA VAL A 514 -2.95 -42.36 18.79
C VAL A 514 -3.14 -40.86 18.61
N LEU A 515 -4.36 -40.45 18.25
CA LEU A 515 -4.69 -39.04 18.08
C LEU A 515 -4.71 -38.34 19.45
N ALA A 516 -3.85 -37.34 19.62
CA ALA A 516 -3.73 -36.55 20.84
C ALA A 516 -4.59 -35.29 20.79
N SER A 517 -4.62 -34.58 19.66
CA SER A 517 -5.44 -33.38 19.48
C SER A 517 -5.68 -33.05 18.01
N THR A 518 -6.76 -32.33 17.74
CA THR A 518 -7.09 -31.80 16.41
C THR A 518 -7.44 -30.33 16.47
N ARG A 519 -7.23 -29.63 15.36
CA ARG A 519 -7.65 -28.25 15.19
C ARG A 519 -8.01 -27.99 13.74
N ASP A 520 -9.25 -27.59 13.50
CA ASP A 520 -9.67 -27.19 12.15
C ASP A 520 -9.07 -25.82 11.82
N ILE A 521 -8.59 -25.66 10.59
CA ILE A 521 -7.91 -24.46 10.12
C ILE A 521 -8.36 -24.08 8.71
N ASP A 522 -8.45 -22.77 8.44
CA ASP A 522 -8.61 -22.27 7.07
C ASP A 522 -7.27 -22.25 6.32
N MET A 523 -7.24 -22.94 5.17
CA MET A 523 -6.09 -23.01 4.27
C MET A 523 -6.22 -22.07 3.06
N GLY A 524 -7.03 -21.00 3.18
CA GLY A 524 -7.22 -20.00 2.15
C GLY A 524 -8.29 -20.40 1.15
N GLY A 525 -9.51 -20.64 1.66
CA GLY A 525 -10.69 -20.97 0.86
C GLY A 525 -11.14 -22.43 0.96
N PHE A 526 -10.52 -23.21 1.83
CA PHE A 526 -11.00 -24.53 2.23
C PHE A 526 -10.51 -24.89 3.63
N THR A 527 -11.27 -25.74 4.33
CA THR A 527 -10.92 -26.21 5.67
C THR A 527 -10.03 -27.45 5.59
N ALA A 528 -8.96 -27.45 6.40
CA ALA A 528 -8.13 -28.63 6.69
C ALA A 528 -8.04 -28.81 8.20
N GLN A 529 -7.35 -29.86 8.66
CA GLN A 529 -7.18 -30.12 10.09
C GLN A 529 -5.71 -30.29 10.45
N ILE A 530 -5.20 -29.52 11.41
CA ILE A 530 -3.96 -29.86 12.09
C ILE A 530 -4.24 -31.04 13.02
N GLN A 531 -3.47 -32.10 12.87
CA GLN A 531 -3.59 -33.30 13.69
C GLN A 531 -2.28 -33.57 14.40
N VAL A 532 -2.38 -33.91 15.69
CA VAL A 532 -1.26 -34.34 16.51
C VAL A 532 -1.49 -35.79 16.88
N PHE A 533 -0.59 -36.67 16.47
CA PHE A 533 -0.57 -38.06 16.89
C PHE A 533 0.66 -38.36 17.73
N CYS A 534 0.52 -39.29 18.67
CA CYS A 534 1.60 -39.87 19.44
C CYS A 534 1.71 -41.37 19.13
N LYS A 535 2.93 -41.88 18.91
CA LYS A 535 3.17 -43.32 18.80
C LYS A 535 3.09 -43.95 20.20
N ALA A 536 2.20 -44.92 20.36
CA ALA A 536 2.07 -45.63 21.63
C ALA A 536 3.39 -46.30 22.01
N LYS A 537 3.77 -46.23 23.29
CA LYS A 537 4.92 -47.01 23.79
C LYS A 537 4.53 -48.48 23.78
N GLN A 538 5.31 -49.32 23.13
CA GLN A 538 5.12 -50.76 23.28
C GLN A 538 5.46 -51.15 24.72
N PRO A 539 4.64 -51.98 25.40
CA PRO A 539 5.02 -52.50 26.70
C PRO A 539 6.33 -53.28 26.54
N ALA A 540 7.31 -52.98 27.39
CA ALA A 540 8.61 -53.66 27.36
C ALA A 540 8.38 -55.18 27.40
N THR A 541 8.75 -55.86 26.33
CA THR A 541 8.79 -57.32 26.30
C THR A 541 9.79 -57.76 27.35
N LYS A 542 9.31 -58.32 28.47
CA LYS A 542 10.19 -59.04 29.40
C LYS A 542 10.95 -60.09 28.58
N PRO A 543 12.28 -60.19 28.69
CA PRO A 543 13.01 -61.26 28.03
C PRO A 543 12.42 -62.59 28.51
N ARG A 544 12.05 -63.46 27.56
CA ARG A 544 11.72 -64.85 27.89
C ARG A 544 13.01 -65.47 28.43
N SER A 545 12.96 -65.82 29.71
CA SER A 545 14.00 -66.54 30.46
C SER A 545 14.39 -67.84 29.80
#